data_AF-A0A0Q4D0X7-F1
#
_entry.id   AF-A0A0Q4D0X7-F1
#
_cell.length_a   1.000
_cell.length_b   1.000
_cell.length_c   1.000
_cell.angle_alpha   90.00
_cell.angle_beta   90.00
_cell.angle_gamma   90.00
#
_symmetry.space_group_name_H-M   'P 1'
#
loop_
_entity.id
_entity.type
_entity.pdbx_description
1 polymer ?
#
loop_
_entity_poly.entity_id
_entity_poly.type
_entity_poly.pdbx_seq_one_letter_code
_entity_poly.pdbx_strand_id
1 'polypeptide(L)'
;MDDRFPGFQSSRLVAEQQPGDNAAPESVSELAGRLKRMVEGEFGRVRLRGEISGYKRASSGHVYLCLKDDSALIDGVMWRGSAGSLPFTPQDGVEVIASGKLTTYPGRSRYQIVIDRMELAGEGALMALLEKLKAKLAGEGLFDPAKKRRLPFLPKTIGIVTSPTGAVIRDILHRLEDRCPTHVIVWPVKVQGEGSAAEIARAVQGFGALPEDGPVRRPDLLIVARGGGSIEDLWSFNEEIVVRAVAASPIPVISAVGHETDTTLCDHAADLRAPTPTAAAEIAVPVRAELAHNIATLSLRTQRIVRRYHQRGSEQLAALVRVMPRRDALLGPQRQRLDDAAARLSLALERRVATARRNLDRHGHALRPAMLTQRLAQARAQFEGTARMLAQVDPDNLLQKGYVRVTARTSGKTVTSAAEARAAGALQLHFGDGVLEAKVERTSGRAYVSREQPTLL
;
A
#
# COMPACT_ATOMS: atom_id res chain seq x y z
N MET A 1 21.48 80.26 96.47
CA MET A 1 21.32 79.14 95.52
C MET A 1 21.07 79.78 94.16
N ASP A 2 22.01 79.57 93.24
CA ASP A 2 21.93 79.91 91.82
C ASP A 2 20.60 79.43 91.22
N ASP A 3 19.92 80.28 90.46
CA ASP A 3 19.00 79.79 89.43
C ASP A 3 19.18 80.60 88.15
N ARG A 4 19.55 79.87 87.09
CA ARG A 4 20.13 80.36 85.83
C ARG A 4 19.08 80.35 84.72
N PHE A 5 18.19 81.35 84.62
CA PHE A 5 17.49 81.62 83.35
C PHE A 5 17.05 83.09 83.30
N PRO A 6 17.62 83.93 82.41
CA PRO A 6 17.13 85.29 82.24
C PRO A 6 15.86 85.29 81.38
N GLY A 7 14.74 85.65 82.02
CA GLY A 7 13.64 86.46 81.48
C GLY A 7 13.11 86.17 80.08
N PHE A 8 12.07 85.33 79.98
CA PHE A 8 11.07 85.44 78.91
C PHE A 8 9.76 86.01 79.49
N GLN A 9 9.70 87.31 79.76
CA GLN A 9 8.41 88.02 79.88
C GLN A 9 8.55 89.49 79.44
N SER A 10 8.24 89.74 78.17
CA SER A 10 7.65 91.00 77.73
C SER A 10 6.77 90.68 76.52
N SER A 11 5.50 90.36 76.75
CA SER A 11 4.49 90.28 75.70
C SER A 11 4.18 91.70 75.23
N ARG A 12 4.96 92.20 74.26
CA ARG A 12 4.75 93.49 73.60
C ARG A 12 3.84 93.31 72.39
N LEU A 13 2.92 94.25 72.18
CA LEU A 13 1.94 94.23 71.09
C LEU A 13 2.46 94.81 69.77
N VAL A 14 3.56 95.59 69.80
CA VAL A 14 4.11 96.29 68.63
C VAL A 14 5.58 95.92 68.48
N ALA A 15 5.98 95.52 67.27
CA ALA A 15 7.35 95.15 66.94
C ALA A 15 8.20 96.39 66.66
N GLU A 16 9.24 96.63 67.46
CA GLU A 16 10.29 97.62 67.19
C GLU A 16 11.51 96.92 66.60
N GLN A 17 12.12 97.50 65.57
CA GLN A 17 13.36 96.96 64.99
C GLN A 17 14.49 97.09 66.02
N GLN A 18 15.06 95.96 66.44
CA GLN A 18 16.20 95.93 67.36
C GLN A 18 17.48 96.24 66.57
N PRO A 19 18.25 97.31 66.90
CA PRO A 19 19.47 97.63 66.18
C PRO A 19 20.51 96.51 66.34
N GLY A 20 20.91 95.90 65.23
CA GLY A 20 21.84 94.75 65.21
C GLY A 20 21.18 93.39 64.99
N ASP A 21 19.85 93.33 64.82
CA ASP A 21 19.18 92.10 64.43
C ASP A 21 19.33 91.85 62.91
N ASN A 22 20.00 90.76 62.55
CA ASN A 22 20.19 90.36 61.16
C ASN A 22 18.93 89.72 60.56
N ALA A 23 17.85 89.56 61.34
CA ALA A 23 16.57 89.00 60.91
C ALA A 23 15.48 90.09 60.78
N ALA A 24 15.68 91.05 59.86
CA ALA A 24 14.67 92.06 59.57
C ALA A 24 13.32 91.42 59.15
N PRO A 25 12.17 91.93 59.64
CA PRO A 25 10.86 91.38 59.31
C PRO A 25 10.56 91.55 57.80
N GLU A 26 10.43 90.42 57.12
CA GLU A 26 10.11 90.31 55.69
C GLU A 26 8.59 90.23 55.51
N SER A 27 8.05 90.89 54.47
CA SER A 27 6.63 90.78 54.16
C SER A 27 6.27 89.39 53.65
N VAL A 28 5.02 88.96 53.85
CA VAL A 28 4.53 87.66 53.36
C VAL A 28 4.73 87.53 51.84
N SER A 29 4.60 88.62 51.09
CA SER A 29 4.81 88.66 49.64
C SER A 29 6.29 88.48 49.26
N GLU A 30 7.21 89.09 50.01
CA GLU A 30 8.65 88.94 49.80
C GLU A 30 9.10 87.51 50.12
N LEU A 31 8.62 86.93 51.23
CA LEU A 31 8.89 85.54 51.59
C LEU A 31 8.33 84.55 50.55
N ALA A 32 7.09 84.74 50.09
CA ALA A 32 6.48 83.91 49.06
C ALA A 32 7.24 84.00 47.72
N GLY A 33 7.70 85.19 47.35
CA GLY A 33 8.53 85.42 46.17
C GLY A 33 9.91 84.77 46.29
N ARG A 34 10.52 84.82 47.48
CA ARG A 34 11.82 84.17 47.76
C ARG A 34 11.70 82.64 47.72
N LEU A 35 10.66 82.08 48.32
CA LEU A 35 10.34 80.65 48.24
C LEU A 35 10.10 80.20 46.80
N LYS A 36 9.36 80.97 46.01
CA LYS A 36 9.16 80.68 44.59
C LYS A 36 10.48 80.58 43.84
N ARG A 37 11.37 81.58 43.98
CA ARG A 37 12.68 81.59 43.32
C ARG A 37 13.57 80.43 43.75
N MET A 38 13.56 80.10 45.03
CA MET A 38 14.33 78.97 45.57
C MET A 38 13.83 77.64 45.00
N VAL A 39 12.51 77.42 45.01
CA VAL A 39 11.89 76.19 44.48
C VAL A 39 12.09 76.07 42.97
N GLU A 40 11.86 77.14 42.20
CA GLU A 40 12.05 77.12 40.75
C GLU A 40 13.53 76.98 40.35
N GLY A 41 14.45 77.50 41.18
CA GLY A 41 15.90 77.37 40.97
C GLY A 41 16.40 75.95 41.22
N GLU A 42 16.04 75.36 42.36
CA GLU A 42 16.51 74.03 42.76
C GLU A 42 15.79 72.90 41.99
N PHE A 43 14.49 73.07 41.74
CA PHE A 43 13.63 72.07 41.10
C PHE A 43 13.17 72.51 39.70
N GLY A 44 14.12 73.02 38.90
CA GLY A 44 13.87 73.47 37.53
C GLY A 44 13.38 72.36 36.58
N ARG A 45 13.68 71.08 36.89
CA ARG A 45 13.12 69.91 36.21
C ARG A 45 13.00 68.73 37.17
N VAL A 46 11.78 68.22 37.35
CA VAL A 46 11.45 67.09 38.21
C VAL A 46 10.65 66.04 37.44
N ARG A 47 10.81 64.77 37.84
CA ARG A 47 10.02 63.64 37.36
C ARG A 47 9.33 63.01 38.56
N LEU A 48 7.99 63.05 38.58
CA LEU A 48 7.18 62.54 39.68
C LEU A 48 6.36 61.34 39.19
N ARG A 49 6.38 60.25 39.96
CA ARG A 49 5.50 59.10 39.77
C ARG A 49 4.33 59.23 40.73
N GLY A 50 3.11 59.06 40.22
CA GLY A 50 1.91 59.08 41.07
C GLY A 50 0.65 58.77 40.29
N GLU A 51 -0.41 58.44 41.00
CA GLU A 51 -1.74 58.20 40.45
C GLU A 51 -2.45 59.54 40.20
N ILE A 52 -3.07 59.68 39.03
CA ILE A 52 -3.90 60.84 38.70
C ILE A 52 -5.16 60.81 39.55
N SER A 53 -5.48 61.94 40.17
CA SER A 53 -6.72 62.17 40.90
C SER A 53 -7.27 63.56 40.61
N GLY A 54 -8.60 63.70 40.52
CA GLY A 54 -9.25 65.00 40.36
C GLY A 54 -9.02 65.65 38.99
N TYR A 55 -8.85 64.85 37.94
CA TYR A 55 -8.65 65.31 36.57
C TYR A 55 -9.79 66.21 36.10
N LYS A 56 -9.45 67.45 35.70
CA LYS A 56 -10.39 68.44 35.16
C LYS A 56 -9.77 69.17 33.99
N ARG A 57 -10.48 69.18 32.85
CA ARG A 57 -10.12 69.99 31.69
C ARG A 57 -10.98 71.26 31.65
N ALA A 58 -10.34 72.41 31.80
CA ALA A 58 -11.01 73.70 31.73
C ALA A 58 -11.43 74.04 30.29
N SER A 59 -12.42 74.94 30.14
CA SER A 59 -12.89 75.44 28.84
C SER A 59 -11.77 76.14 28.03
N SER A 60 -10.75 76.68 28.71
CA SER A 60 -9.53 77.23 28.10
C SER A 60 -8.63 76.17 27.45
N GLY A 61 -8.87 74.89 27.73
CA GLY A 61 -8.08 73.76 27.24
C GLY A 61 -6.89 73.40 28.14
N HIS A 62 -6.70 74.06 29.28
CA HIS A 62 -5.74 73.66 30.31
C HIS A 62 -6.28 72.48 31.12
N VAL A 63 -5.37 71.64 31.56
CA VAL A 63 -5.66 70.47 32.39
C VAL A 63 -5.15 70.73 33.80
N TYR A 64 -6.01 70.51 34.77
CA TYR A 64 -5.72 70.55 36.20
C TYR A 64 -5.93 69.13 36.74
N LEU A 65 -4.96 68.63 37.50
CA LEU A 65 -5.02 67.31 38.12
C LEU A 65 -4.18 67.33 39.40
N CYS A 66 -4.34 66.33 40.24
CA CYS A 66 -3.43 66.08 41.34
C CYS A 66 -2.70 64.76 41.09
N LEU A 67 -1.43 64.70 41.44
CA LEU A 67 -0.68 63.46 41.52
C LEU A 67 -0.62 63.04 42.98
N LYS A 68 -1.08 61.83 43.28
CA LYS A 68 -1.02 61.26 44.64
C LYS A 68 -0.13 60.01 44.66
N ASP A 69 0.52 59.80 45.79
CA ASP A 69 1.09 58.51 46.20
C ASP A 69 0.45 58.07 47.53
N ASP A 70 0.99 57.03 48.18
CA ASP A 70 0.45 56.50 49.44
C ASP A 70 0.49 57.51 50.60
N SER A 71 1.34 58.53 50.52
CA SER A 71 1.71 59.42 51.63
C SER A 71 1.55 60.91 51.34
N ALA A 72 1.51 61.31 50.07
CA ALA A 72 1.62 62.68 49.63
C ALA A 72 0.74 62.98 48.40
N LEU A 73 0.41 64.25 48.24
CA LEU A 73 -0.35 64.78 47.11
C LEU A 73 0.26 66.10 46.64
N ILE A 74 0.34 66.27 45.32
CA ILE A 74 0.80 67.51 44.69
C ILE A 74 -0.16 67.95 43.57
N ASP A 75 -0.46 69.25 43.54
CA ASP A 75 -1.29 69.87 42.50
C ASP A 75 -0.48 69.95 41.19
N GLY A 76 -1.13 69.65 40.07
CA GLY A 76 -0.52 69.60 38.74
C GLY A 76 -1.30 70.45 37.74
N VAL A 77 -0.56 71.21 36.93
CA VAL A 77 -1.10 72.01 35.82
C VAL A 77 -0.42 71.60 34.53
N MET A 78 -1.20 71.42 33.48
CA MET A 78 -0.70 71.19 32.13
C MET A 78 -1.36 72.16 31.16
N TRP A 79 -0.52 72.96 30.49
CA TRP A 79 -0.98 73.96 29.54
C TRP A 79 -1.52 73.31 28.26
N ARG A 80 -2.33 74.06 27.50
CA ARG A 80 -3.08 73.53 26.33
C ARG A 80 -2.15 72.88 25.30
N GLY A 81 -0.98 73.48 25.06
CA GLY A 81 0.02 72.96 24.12
C GLY A 81 0.51 71.58 24.51
N SER A 82 1.00 71.43 25.74
CA SER A 82 1.53 70.16 26.27
C SER A 82 0.44 69.09 26.46
N ALA A 83 -0.78 69.50 26.82
CA ALA A 83 -1.91 68.58 26.94
C ALA A 83 -2.38 68.00 25.59
N GLY A 84 -2.23 68.75 24.50
CA GLY A 84 -2.60 68.30 23.16
C GLY A 84 -1.63 67.28 22.56
N SER A 85 -0.38 67.25 23.02
CA SER A 85 0.67 66.34 22.54
C SER A 85 0.73 65.00 23.28
N LEU A 86 -0.21 64.71 24.18
CA LEU A 86 -0.21 63.45 24.93
C LEU A 86 -0.65 62.28 24.04
N PRO A 87 0.08 61.14 24.07
CA PRO A 87 -0.28 59.95 23.30
C PRO A 87 -1.47 59.16 23.89
N PHE A 88 -1.98 59.58 25.05
CA PHE A 88 -3.11 58.95 25.73
C PHE A 88 -4.04 60.00 26.35
N THR A 89 -5.26 59.58 26.68
CA THR A 89 -6.23 60.43 27.40
C THR A 89 -6.08 60.21 28.90
N PRO A 90 -5.63 61.21 29.69
CA PRO A 90 -5.46 61.05 31.14
C PRO A 90 -6.82 60.87 31.83
N GLN A 91 -6.88 59.95 32.79
CA GLN A 91 -8.08 59.64 33.59
C GLN A 91 -7.67 59.43 35.05
N ASP A 92 -8.61 59.66 35.96
CA ASP A 92 -8.41 59.36 37.39
C ASP A 92 -8.16 57.85 37.58
N GLY A 93 -7.27 57.50 38.51
CA GLY A 93 -6.90 56.11 38.78
C GLY A 93 -5.69 55.61 37.99
N VAL A 94 -5.19 56.41 37.04
CA VAL A 94 -4.07 56.02 36.19
C VAL A 94 -2.76 56.46 36.83
N GLU A 95 -1.84 55.52 37.01
CA GLU A 95 -0.48 55.83 37.46
C GLU A 95 0.34 56.43 36.31
N VAL A 96 1.02 57.54 36.56
CA VAL A 96 1.78 58.29 35.55
C VAL A 96 3.14 58.78 36.07
N ILE A 97 4.10 58.90 35.15
CA ILE A 97 5.34 59.65 35.34
C ILE A 97 5.13 61.02 34.68
N ALA A 98 4.94 62.05 35.50
CA ALA A 98 4.86 63.44 35.06
C ALA A 98 6.24 64.11 35.15
N SER A 99 6.69 64.67 34.04
CA SER A 99 7.94 65.45 33.95
C SER A 99 7.61 66.92 33.74
N GLY A 100 8.23 67.79 34.52
CA GLY A 100 7.93 69.22 34.48
C GLY A 100 8.77 70.04 35.45
N LYS A 101 8.34 71.27 35.73
CA LYS A 101 8.99 72.17 36.69
C LYS A 101 8.13 72.38 37.93
N LEU A 102 8.75 72.43 39.09
CA LEU A 102 8.05 72.73 40.34
C LEU A 102 7.93 74.26 40.49
N THR A 103 6.74 74.74 40.84
CA THR A 103 6.49 76.18 41.06
C THR A 103 5.56 76.35 42.27
N THR A 104 5.49 77.58 42.79
CA THR A 104 4.54 77.94 43.83
C THR A 104 3.53 78.94 43.30
N TYR A 105 2.29 78.84 43.77
CA TYR A 105 1.26 79.85 43.52
C TYR A 105 1.32 80.92 44.61
N PRO A 106 1.86 82.14 44.34
CA PRO A 106 2.20 83.10 45.40
C PRO A 106 0.97 83.56 46.20
N GLY A 107 -0.20 83.64 45.56
CA GLY A 107 -1.43 84.09 46.22
C GLY A 107 -2.01 83.12 47.25
N ARG A 108 -1.53 81.87 47.32
CA ARG A 108 -2.02 80.86 48.29
C ARG A 108 -0.92 79.98 48.89
N SER A 109 0.36 80.27 48.62
CA SER A 109 1.52 79.51 49.10
C SER A 109 1.42 77.99 48.90
N ARG A 110 0.79 77.55 47.80
CA ARG A 110 0.70 76.13 47.42
C ARG A 110 1.80 75.76 46.42
N TYR A 111 2.37 74.57 46.60
CA TYR A 111 3.29 73.95 45.65
C TYR A 111 2.50 73.26 44.54
N GLN A 112 2.94 73.41 43.30
CA GLN A 112 2.35 72.74 42.14
C GLN A 112 3.43 72.40 41.10
N ILE A 113 3.21 71.34 40.34
CA ILE A 113 4.04 70.98 39.18
C ILE A 113 3.40 71.50 37.90
N VAL A 114 4.17 72.20 37.08
CA VAL A 114 3.81 72.50 35.69
C VAL A 114 4.34 71.36 34.83
N ILE A 115 3.44 70.54 34.32
CA ILE A 115 3.75 69.30 33.60
C ILE A 115 3.94 69.59 32.12
N ASP A 116 5.13 69.26 31.62
CA ASP A 116 5.48 69.42 30.20
C ASP A 116 5.26 68.11 29.44
N ARG A 117 5.52 66.96 30.08
CA ARG A 117 5.36 65.62 29.49
C ARG A 117 4.79 64.67 30.54
N MET A 118 3.86 63.82 30.13
CA MET A 118 3.28 62.79 31.00
C MET A 118 3.27 61.47 30.26
N GLU A 119 3.71 60.42 30.95
CA GLU A 119 3.80 59.05 30.47
C GLU A 119 3.09 58.15 31.47
N LEU A 120 2.48 57.05 31.02
CA LEU A 120 1.90 56.07 31.93
C LEU A 120 3.02 55.45 32.78
N ALA A 121 2.85 55.42 34.11
CA ALA A 121 3.72 54.72 35.01
C ALA A 121 3.19 53.30 35.17
N GLY A 122 4.02 52.31 34.83
CA GLY A 122 3.84 50.95 35.32
C GLY A 122 3.09 49.99 34.40
N GLU A 123 3.54 48.75 34.46
CA GLU A 123 3.00 47.56 33.79
C GLU A 123 1.50 47.36 34.07
N GLY A 124 0.98 47.82 35.21
CA GLY A 124 -0.42 47.62 35.62
C GLY A 124 -1.47 48.25 34.68
N ALA A 125 -1.21 49.45 34.15
CA ALA A 125 -2.13 50.10 33.20
C ALA A 125 -2.12 49.39 31.84
N LEU A 126 -0.95 48.92 31.40
CA LEU A 126 -0.80 48.09 30.20
C LEU A 126 -1.53 46.75 30.39
N MET A 127 -1.34 46.08 31.53
CA MET A 127 -2.04 44.82 31.84
C MET A 127 -3.57 44.99 31.86
N ALA A 128 -4.08 46.09 32.40
CA ALA A 128 -5.52 46.39 32.38
C ALA A 128 -6.05 46.58 30.94
N LEU A 129 -5.31 47.26 30.08
CA LEU A 129 -5.64 47.38 28.66
C LEU A 129 -5.61 46.02 27.94
N LEU A 130 -4.59 45.20 28.25
CA LEU A 130 -4.43 43.86 27.70
C LEU A 130 -5.62 42.95 28.08
N GLU A 131 -5.97 42.88 29.36
CA GLU A 131 -7.09 42.05 29.83
C GLU A 131 -8.44 42.51 29.26
N LYS A 132 -8.66 43.83 29.13
CA LYS A 132 -9.85 44.35 28.46
C LYS A 132 -9.93 43.93 26.99
N LEU A 133 -8.80 44.01 26.27
CA LEU A 133 -8.74 43.63 24.85
C LEU A 133 -8.85 42.11 24.67
N LYS A 134 -8.24 41.33 25.55
CA LYS A 134 -8.37 39.89 25.63
C LYS A 134 -9.83 39.47 25.82
N ALA A 135 -10.53 40.07 26.78
CA ALA A 135 -11.95 39.80 27.03
C ALA A 135 -12.82 40.12 25.80
N LYS A 136 -12.57 41.25 25.13
CA LYS A 136 -13.27 41.64 23.89
C LYS A 136 -13.07 40.58 22.79
N LEU A 137 -11.82 40.23 22.48
CA LEU A 137 -11.50 39.28 21.39
C LEU A 137 -11.88 37.83 21.72
N ALA A 138 -11.83 37.45 23.00
CA ALA A 138 -12.35 36.18 23.48
C ALA A 138 -13.86 36.10 23.30
N GLY A 139 -14.60 37.18 23.59
CA GLY A 139 -16.06 37.26 23.38
C GLY A 139 -16.46 37.15 21.91
N GLU A 140 -15.61 37.61 20.99
CA GLU A 140 -15.77 37.39 19.54
C GLU A 140 -15.39 35.97 19.09
N GLY A 141 -14.83 35.15 19.99
CA GLY A 141 -14.44 33.77 19.71
C GLY A 141 -13.19 33.64 18.85
N LEU A 142 -12.27 34.61 18.88
CA LEU A 142 -10.99 34.54 18.15
C LEU A 142 -9.99 33.56 18.79
N PHE A 143 -10.18 33.20 20.05
CA PHE A 143 -9.31 32.28 20.80
C PHE A 143 -9.89 30.88 20.96
N ASP A 144 -10.99 30.57 20.25
CA ASP A 144 -11.67 29.28 20.34
C ASP A 144 -10.76 28.12 19.87
N PRO A 145 -10.45 27.14 20.73
CA PRO A 145 -9.66 25.97 20.34
C PRO A 145 -10.23 25.20 19.14
N ALA A 146 -11.56 25.23 18.94
CA ALA A 146 -12.21 24.53 17.84
C ALA A 146 -11.92 25.14 16.46
N LYS A 147 -11.52 26.41 16.40
CA LYS A 147 -11.15 27.11 15.16
C LYS A 147 -9.67 26.92 14.79
N LYS A 148 -8.87 26.38 15.72
CA LYS A 148 -7.43 26.18 15.51
C LYS A 148 -7.19 25.04 14.52
N ARG A 149 -6.28 25.28 13.59
CA ARG A 149 -5.90 24.37 12.52
C ARG A 149 -4.83 23.40 13.00
N ARG A 150 -4.89 22.16 12.53
CA ARG A 150 -3.82 21.18 12.80
C ARG A 150 -2.57 21.53 11.99
N LEU A 151 -1.42 21.43 12.66
CA LEU A 151 -0.12 21.63 12.01
C LEU A 151 0.16 20.49 11.02
N PRO A 152 0.74 20.79 9.84
CA PRO A 152 1.18 19.75 8.92
C PRO A 152 2.31 18.94 9.55
N PHE A 153 2.27 17.60 9.38
CA PHE A 153 3.30 16.73 9.94
C PHE A 153 4.69 16.96 9.33
N LEU A 154 4.76 17.26 8.03
CA LEU A 154 5.99 17.51 7.30
C LEU A 154 5.76 18.68 6.32
N PRO A 155 5.84 19.94 6.78
CA PRO A 155 5.71 21.09 5.89
C PRO A 155 6.86 21.09 4.87
N LYS A 156 6.56 21.35 3.60
CA LYS A 156 7.59 21.49 2.56
C LYS A 156 8.16 22.91 2.55
N THR A 157 7.33 23.89 2.90
CA THR A 157 7.69 25.30 2.94
C THR A 157 7.18 25.95 4.22
N ILE A 158 8.09 26.59 4.96
CA ILE A 158 7.79 27.33 6.19
C ILE A 158 7.99 28.82 5.94
N GLY A 159 6.99 29.63 6.25
CA GLY A 159 7.08 31.08 6.22
C GLY A 159 7.47 31.61 7.59
N ILE A 160 8.46 32.48 7.68
CA ILE A 160 8.88 33.10 8.94
C ILE A 160 8.66 34.60 8.88
N VAL A 161 7.91 35.13 9.83
CA VAL A 161 7.69 36.56 10.04
C VAL A 161 8.56 36.99 11.22
N THR A 162 9.71 37.60 10.93
CA THR A 162 10.65 38.10 11.94
C THR A 162 11.63 39.12 11.35
N SER A 163 12.49 39.69 12.18
CA SER A 163 13.56 40.59 11.74
C SER A 163 14.68 39.81 11.04
N PRO A 164 15.18 40.26 9.87
CA PRO A 164 16.22 39.54 9.13
C PRO A 164 17.60 39.57 9.81
N THR A 165 17.84 40.49 10.75
CA THR A 165 19.18 40.73 11.35
C THR A 165 19.36 40.14 12.75
N GLY A 166 18.41 39.37 13.27
CA GLY A 166 18.43 38.83 14.65
C GLY A 166 19.11 37.46 14.84
N ALA A 167 19.39 37.10 16.10
CA ALA A 167 19.78 35.74 16.48
C ALA A 167 18.63 34.74 16.26
N VAL A 168 17.39 35.19 16.52
CA VAL A 168 16.14 34.44 16.37
C VAL A 168 16.04 33.68 15.05
N ILE A 169 16.25 34.36 13.93
CA ILE A 169 16.16 33.72 12.60
C ILE A 169 17.26 32.68 12.42
N ARG A 170 18.49 32.94 12.90
CA ARG A 170 19.60 32.00 12.80
C ARG A 170 19.35 30.75 13.65
N ASP A 171 18.79 30.93 14.84
CA ASP A 171 18.45 29.83 15.75
C ASP A 171 17.37 28.93 15.15
N ILE A 172 16.33 29.52 14.55
CA ILE A 172 15.29 28.77 13.82
C ILE A 172 15.90 28.02 12.65
N LEU A 173 16.67 28.70 11.79
CA LEU A 173 17.27 28.09 10.60
C LEU A 173 18.23 26.95 10.97
N HIS A 174 19.10 27.16 11.95
CA HIS A 174 20.02 26.13 12.43
C HIS A 174 19.26 24.92 12.98
N ARG A 175 18.20 25.14 13.75
CA ARG A 175 17.42 24.04 14.32
C ARG A 175 16.63 23.27 13.26
N LEU A 176 16.09 23.96 12.25
CA LEU A 176 15.46 23.31 11.10
C LEU A 176 16.47 22.47 10.31
N GLU A 177 17.68 23.00 10.05
CA GLU A 177 18.73 22.28 9.33
C GLU A 177 19.18 21.00 10.07
N ASP A 178 19.33 21.08 11.39
CA ASP A 178 19.72 19.94 12.24
C ASP A 178 18.62 18.87 12.30
N ARG A 179 17.35 19.26 12.53
CA ARG A 179 16.23 18.32 12.69
C ARG A 179 15.73 17.75 11.37
N CYS A 180 15.34 18.63 10.44
CA CYS A 180 14.76 18.26 9.15
C CYS A 180 14.82 19.45 8.18
N PRO A 181 15.87 19.54 7.33
CA PRO A 181 16.03 20.62 6.38
C PRO A 181 14.77 20.85 5.54
N THR A 182 14.26 22.08 5.58
CA THR A 182 12.99 22.48 4.97
C THR A 182 13.16 23.82 4.28
N HIS A 183 12.42 24.07 3.20
CA HIS A 183 12.50 25.35 2.50
C HIS A 183 11.87 26.47 3.35
N VAL A 184 12.59 27.56 3.55
CA VAL A 184 12.16 28.68 4.40
C VAL A 184 12.02 29.95 3.58
N ILE A 185 10.89 30.65 3.74
CA ILE A 185 10.64 31.97 3.16
C ILE A 185 10.54 32.96 4.31
N VAL A 186 11.44 33.94 4.34
CA VAL A 186 11.44 34.98 5.38
C VAL A 186 10.73 36.22 4.83
N TRP A 187 9.70 36.69 5.55
CA TRP A 187 9.13 38.01 5.34
C TRP A 187 9.72 38.97 6.38
N PRO A 188 10.66 39.85 5.98
CA PRO A 188 11.32 40.73 6.92
C PRO A 188 10.33 41.78 7.45
N VAL A 189 10.20 41.85 8.77
CA VAL A 189 9.37 42.85 9.45
C VAL A 189 10.10 43.44 10.66
N LYS A 190 9.73 44.65 11.05
CA LYS A 190 10.07 45.16 12.38
C LYS A 190 9.26 44.40 13.42
N VAL A 191 9.96 43.90 14.43
CA VAL A 191 9.36 43.13 15.54
C VAL A 191 9.09 43.98 16.78
N GLN A 192 9.55 45.24 16.79
CA GLN A 192 9.37 46.18 17.90
C GLN A 192 9.35 47.64 17.40
N GLY A 193 8.83 48.53 18.23
CA GLY A 193 8.73 49.96 17.92
C GLY A 193 7.52 50.34 17.09
N GLU A 194 7.37 51.64 16.82
CA GLU A 194 6.21 52.20 16.12
C GLU A 194 6.05 51.62 14.70
N GLY A 195 4.83 51.22 14.36
CA GLY A 195 4.48 50.64 13.05
C GLY A 195 4.79 49.14 12.88
N SER A 196 5.44 48.49 13.85
CA SER A 196 5.76 47.06 13.79
C SER A 196 4.52 46.16 13.74
N ALA A 197 3.46 46.44 14.52
CA ALA A 197 2.21 45.69 14.50
C ALA A 197 1.55 45.67 13.11
N ALA A 198 1.56 46.80 12.39
CA ALA A 198 1.03 46.90 11.04
C ALA A 198 1.92 46.18 10.00
N GLU A 199 3.24 46.13 10.19
CA GLU A 199 4.14 45.32 9.35
C GLU A 199 3.91 43.82 9.57
N ILE A 200 3.80 43.36 10.83
CA ILE A 200 3.54 41.96 11.17
C ILE A 200 2.20 41.49 10.61
N ALA A 201 1.12 42.27 10.82
CA ALA A 201 -0.20 41.93 10.31
C ALA A 201 -0.22 41.83 8.77
N ARG A 202 0.44 42.77 8.07
CA ARG A 202 0.58 42.72 6.61
C ARG A 202 1.39 41.53 6.12
N ALA A 203 2.43 41.12 6.84
CA ALA A 203 3.22 39.95 6.48
C ALA A 203 2.40 38.65 6.60
N VAL A 204 1.65 38.47 7.68
CA VAL A 204 0.76 37.31 7.88
C VAL A 204 -0.32 37.27 6.80
N GLN A 205 -0.99 38.41 6.55
CA GLN A 205 -1.99 38.51 5.49
C GLN A 205 -1.38 38.30 4.09
N GLY A 206 -0.18 38.84 3.86
CA GLY A 206 0.56 38.70 2.61
C GLY A 206 0.86 37.24 2.29
N PHE A 207 1.36 36.47 3.27
CA PHE A 207 1.54 35.02 3.10
C PHE A 207 0.20 34.31 2.84
N GLY A 208 -0.86 34.69 3.55
CA GLY A 208 -2.18 34.11 3.35
C GLY A 208 -2.78 34.38 1.96
N ALA A 209 -2.43 35.50 1.34
CA ALA A 209 -2.89 35.92 0.02
C ALA A 209 -2.05 35.37 -1.14
N LEU A 210 -0.93 34.69 -0.88
CA LEU A 210 -0.14 34.07 -1.94
C LEU A 210 -0.93 32.98 -2.67
N PRO A 211 -0.88 32.91 -4.00
CA PRO A 211 -1.46 31.81 -4.75
C PRO A 211 -0.70 30.51 -4.48
N GLU A 212 -1.39 29.37 -4.51
CA GLU A 212 -0.77 28.05 -4.24
C GLU A 212 0.31 27.72 -5.28
N ASP A 213 0.05 28.00 -6.56
CA ASP A 213 0.96 27.77 -7.70
C ASP A 213 1.67 29.06 -8.18
N GLY A 214 1.92 30.00 -7.27
CA GLY A 214 2.65 31.23 -7.58
C GLY A 214 4.15 31.03 -7.85
N PRO A 215 4.84 32.08 -8.35
CA PRO A 215 6.30 32.08 -8.45
C PRO A 215 6.98 31.92 -7.07
N VAL A 216 6.30 32.37 -6.01
CA VAL A 216 6.64 32.07 -4.62
C VAL A 216 5.54 31.17 -4.08
N ARG A 217 5.89 29.90 -3.80
CA ARG A 217 4.94 28.92 -3.25
C ARG A 217 4.43 29.40 -1.90
N ARG A 218 3.12 29.35 -1.71
CA ARG A 218 2.50 29.64 -0.41
C ARG A 218 3.03 28.68 0.67
N PRO A 219 3.44 29.17 1.85
CA PRO A 219 3.89 28.30 2.93
C PRO A 219 2.80 27.34 3.43
N ASP A 220 3.22 26.15 3.84
CA ASP A 220 2.35 25.16 4.49
C ASP A 220 2.15 25.47 5.99
N LEU A 221 3.07 26.25 6.56
CA LEU A 221 3.13 26.62 7.97
C LEU A 221 3.76 28.01 8.12
N LEU A 222 3.25 28.83 9.04
CA LEU A 222 3.86 30.11 9.41
C LEU A 222 4.43 30.07 10.83
N ILE A 223 5.55 30.74 11.02
CA ILE A 223 6.15 31.00 12.34
C ILE A 223 6.25 32.52 12.50
N VAL A 224 5.55 33.06 13.49
CA VAL A 224 5.70 34.45 13.93
C VAL A 224 6.63 34.43 15.14
N ALA A 225 7.84 34.98 14.98
CA ALA A 225 8.88 34.80 15.99
C ALA A 225 9.54 36.11 16.41
N ARG A 226 9.87 36.16 17.69
CA ARG A 226 10.72 37.17 18.29
C ARG A 226 11.51 36.56 19.45
N GLY A 227 12.68 37.12 19.73
CA GLY A 227 13.45 36.81 20.94
C GLY A 227 12.87 37.49 22.18
N GLY A 228 13.51 37.27 23.32
CA GLY A 228 13.16 37.94 24.58
C GLY A 228 13.23 39.47 24.49
N GLY A 229 12.46 40.12 25.36
CA GLY A 229 12.41 41.57 25.50
C GLY A 229 11.52 41.95 26.69
N SER A 230 11.47 43.24 27.04
CA SER A 230 10.48 43.72 28.03
C SER A 230 9.06 43.56 27.49
N ILE A 231 8.06 43.71 28.35
CA ILE A 231 6.65 43.65 27.92
C ILE A 231 6.31 44.76 26.91
N GLU A 232 6.95 45.92 27.03
CA GLU A 232 6.79 47.08 26.13
C GLU A 232 7.29 46.74 24.74
N ASP A 233 8.41 46.03 24.73
CA ASP A 233 9.02 45.47 23.57
C ASP A 233 7.99 44.56 22.87
N LEU A 234 7.45 43.55 23.56
CA LEU A 234 6.48 42.57 23.05
C LEU A 234 5.10 43.14 22.69
N TRP A 235 4.83 44.40 23.02
CA TRP A 235 3.51 45.01 22.93
C TRP A 235 2.88 44.96 21.53
N SER A 236 3.71 45.04 20.50
CA SER A 236 3.32 44.98 19.09
C SER A 236 2.51 43.72 18.74
N PHE A 237 2.71 42.62 19.48
CA PHE A 237 2.01 41.35 19.30
C PHE A 237 0.69 41.26 20.10
N ASN A 238 0.43 42.22 20.97
CA ASN A 238 -0.83 42.35 21.71
C ASN A 238 -1.83 43.26 20.99
N GLU A 239 -1.42 43.96 19.93
CA GLU A 239 -2.32 44.82 19.18
C GLU A 239 -3.39 44.03 18.43
N GLU A 240 -4.61 44.58 18.41
CA GLU A 240 -5.79 43.95 17.80
C GLU A 240 -5.57 43.59 16.31
N ILE A 241 -4.82 44.41 15.57
CA ILE A 241 -4.54 44.17 14.14
C ILE A 241 -3.74 42.88 13.90
N VAL A 242 -2.78 42.56 14.78
CA VAL A 242 -1.95 41.35 14.67
C VAL A 242 -2.78 40.12 15.04
N VAL A 243 -3.52 40.21 16.15
CA VAL A 243 -4.39 39.12 16.62
C VAL A 243 -5.42 38.72 15.54
N ARG A 244 -6.06 39.71 14.92
CA ARG A 244 -7.03 39.45 13.84
C ARG A 244 -6.36 38.87 12.59
N ALA A 245 -5.17 39.35 12.22
CA ALA A 245 -4.44 38.82 11.08
C ALA A 245 -4.04 37.34 11.29
N VAL A 246 -3.58 36.98 12.49
CA VAL A 246 -3.20 35.61 12.84
C VAL A 246 -4.42 34.70 12.90
N ALA A 247 -5.50 35.10 13.59
CA ALA A 247 -6.72 34.30 13.70
C ALA A 247 -7.42 34.08 12.34
N ALA A 248 -7.33 35.05 11.43
CA ALA A 248 -7.89 34.94 10.08
C ALA A 248 -6.95 34.25 9.08
N SER A 249 -5.73 33.87 9.49
CA SER A 249 -4.75 33.29 8.59
C SER A 249 -5.26 31.99 7.97
N PRO A 250 -5.16 31.83 6.64
CA PRO A 250 -5.52 30.59 5.98
C PRO A 250 -4.38 29.55 6.06
N ILE A 251 -3.23 29.88 6.63
CA ILE A 251 -2.09 28.99 6.87
C ILE A 251 -1.97 28.78 8.39
N PRO A 252 -1.73 27.55 8.88
CA PRO A 252 -1.48 27.33 10.30
C PRO A 252 -0.33 28.18 10.82
N VAL A 253 -0.47 28.77 12.01
CA VAL A 253 0.49 29.70 12.61
C VAL A 253 1.01 29.18 13.95
N ILE A 254 2.33 29.14 14.09
CA ILE A 254 3.02 28.97 15.37
C ILE A 254 3.48 30.36 15.84
N SER A 255 3.08 30.75 17.04
CA SER A 255 3.59 31.96 17.70
C SER A 255 4.76 31.61 18.62
N ALA A 256 5.85 32.34 18.50
CA ALA A 256 7.11 32.14 19.22
C ALA A 256 7.69 33.49 19.66
N VAL A 257 6.88 34.28 20.38
CA VAL A 257 7.14 35.70 20.67
C VAL A 257 7.65 35.94 22.10
N GLY A 258 7.20 35.15 23.07
CA GLY A 258 7.54 35.32 24.49
C GLY A 258 8.19 34.08 25.11
N HIS A 259 8.62 34.20 26.37
CA HIS A 259 9.03 33.08 27.22
C HIS A 259 7.82 32.49 27.97
N GLU A 260 8.02 31.46 28.80
CA GLU A 260 6.94 30.77 29.52
C GLU A 260 6.00 31.70 30.30
N THR A 261 6.49 32.82 30.84
CA THR A 261 5.69 33.79 31.61
C THR A 261 4.99 34.86 30.75
N ASP A 262 5.48 35.12 29.54
CA ASP A 262 5.13 36.32 28.76
C ASP A 262 4.17 35.95 27.62
N THR A 263 2.95 35.51 27.98
CA THR A 263 1.96 35.10 26.99
C THR A 263 1.30 36.32 26.36
N THR A 264 1.41 36.43 25.04
CA THR A 264 0.83 37.53 24.25
C THR A 264 -0.55 37.14 23.69
N LEU A 265 -1.31 38.14 23.24
CA LEU A 265 -2.59 37.88 22.56
C LEU A 265 -2.40 37.19 21.21
N CYS A 266 -1.27 37.42 20.54
CA CYS A 266 -0.85 36.65 19.37
C CYS A 266 -0.73 35.15 19.68
N ASP A 267 -0.18 34.78 20.85
CA ASP A 267 -0.08 33.37 21.26
C ASP A 267 -1.44 32.71 21.47
N HIS A 268 -2.42 33.47 21.96
CA HIS A 268 -3.78 32.97 22.12
C HIS A 268 -4.48 32.76 20.76
N ALA A 269 -4.23 33.66 19.81
CA ALA A 269 -4.79 33.63 18.46
C ALA A 269 -4.17 32.55 17.56
N ALA A 270 -2.89 32.26 17.76
CA ALA A 270 -2.16 31.27 16.97
C ALA A 270 -2.70 29.85 17.19
N ASP A 271 -2.50 28.98 16.19
CA ASP A 271 -2.92 27.58 16.25
C ASP A 271 -2.13 26.82 17.31
N LEU A 272 -0.85 27.16 17.45
CA LEU A 272 -0.01 26.64 18.52
C LEU A 272 0.96 27.71 19.03
N ARG A 273 1.18 27.70 20.35
CA ARG A 273 2.20 28.49 21.01
C ARG A 273 3.48 27.67 21.18
N ALA A 274 4.61 28.29 20.85
CA ALA A 274 5.94 27.80 21.19
C ALA A 274 6.58 28.72 22.26
N PRO A 275 7.21 28.16 23.30
CA PRO A 275 7.82 28.95 24.37
C PRO A 275 9.12 29.66 23.97
N THR A 276 9.73 29.26 22.85
CA THR A 276 10.94 29.88 22.31
C THR A 276 10.96 29.76 20.78
N PRO A 277 11.72 30.60 20.07
CA PRO A 277 11.94 30.46 18.63
C PRO A 277 12.51 29.08 18.23
N THR A 278 13.44 28.53 19.01
CA THR A 278 13.98 27.18 18.77
C THR A 278 12.94 26.09 18.96
N ALA A 279 12.09 26.20 20.00
CA ALA A 279 10.99 25.27 20.20
C ALA A 279 9.97 25.34 19.06
N ALA A 280 9.75 26.52 18.47
CA ALA A 280 8.88 26.67 17.30
C ALA A 280 9.40 25.86 16.11
N ALA A 281 10.72 25.86 15.87
CA ALA A 281 11.34 25.02 14.85
C ALA A 281 11.19 23.51 15.15
N GLU A 282 11.35 23.11 16.42
CA GLU A 282 11.19 21.70 16.82
C GLU A 282 9.76 21.19 16.70
N ILE A 283 8.78 22.06 16.95
CA ILE A 283 7.37 21.74 16.76
C ILE A 283 7.03 21.68 15.27
N ALA A 284 7.60 22.57 14.48
CA ALA A 284 7.29 22.72 13.06
C ALA A 284 7.67 21.49 12.21
N VAL A 285 8.75 20.79 12.58
CA VAL A 285 9.28 19.67 11.78
C VAL A 285 9.62 18.45 12.62
N PRO A 286 9.43 17.23 12.10
CA PRO A 286 9.82 15.99 12.78
C PRO A 286 11.35 15.83 12.79
N VAL A 287 11.83 14.80 13.47
CA VAL A 287 13.27 14.44 13.48
C VAL A 287 13.57 13.54 12.28
N ARG A 288 14.36 14.02 11.31
CA ARG A 288 14.71 13.28 10.08
C ARG A 288 15.39 11.94 10.37
N ALA A 289 16.27 11.90 11.37
CA ALA A 289 16.99 10.68 11.75
C ALA A 289 16.03 9.57 12.22
N GLU A 290 15.00 9.91 12.99
CA GLU A 290 13.97 8.96 13.44
C GLU A 290 13.14 8.44 12.25
N LEU A 291 12.74 9.34 11.33
CA LEU A 291 12.04 8.94 10.10
C LEU A 291 12.86 7.99 9.25
N ALA A 292 14.15 8.31 9.04
CA ALA A 292 15.07 7.46 8.29
C ALA A 292 15.25 6.08 8.96
N HIS A 293 15.38 6.05 10.29
CA HIS A 293 15.48 4.81 11.06
C HIS A 293 14.20 3.96 10.94
N ASN A 294 13.02 4.58 11.01
CA ASN A 294 11.74 3.90 10.85
C ASN A 294 11.58 3.31 9.46
N ILE A 295 11.93 4.06 8.40
CA ILE A 295 11.92 3.57 7.02
C ILE A 295 12.88 2.40 6.84
N ALA A 296 14.10 2.49 7.39
CA ALA A 296 15.07 1.40 7.33
C ALA A 296 14.56 0.13 8.02
N THR A 297 13.96 0.28 9.20
CA THR A 297 13.37 -0.83 9.97
C THR A 297 12.21 -1.50 9.20
N LEU A 298 11.31 -0.71 8.63
CA LEU A 298 10.21 -1.21 7.80
C LEU A 298 10.71 -1.90 6.53
N SER A 299 11.78 -1.39 5.92
CA SER A 299 12.42 -1.98 4.75
C SER A 299 13.03 -3.34 5.07
N LEU A 300 13.79 -3.46 6.16
CA LEU A 300 14.34 -4.74 6.63
C LEU A 300 13.25 -5.76 6.97
N ARG A 301 12.15 -5.30 7.60
CA ARG A 301 11.00 -6.16 7.90
C ARG A 301 10.35 -6.70 6.62
N THR A 302 10.17 -5.84 5.62
CA THR A 302 9.61 -6.22 4.31
C THR A 302 10.49 -7.26 3.62
N GLN A 303 11.81 -7.03 3.58
CA GLN A 303 12.77 -7.99 3.00
C GLN A 303 12.72 -9.36 3.69
N ARG A 304 12.63 -9.39 5.03
CA ARG A 304 12.50 -10.64 5.79
C ARG A 304 11.21 -11.40 5.44
N ILE A 305 10.09 -10.70 5.29
CA ILE A 305 8.81 -11.31 4.93
C ILE A 305 8.89 -11.92 3.53
N VAL A 306 9.40 -11.17 2.55
CA VAL A 306 9.55 -11.66 1.17
C VAL A 306 10.44 -12.90 1.12
N ARG A 307 11.61 -12.87 1.78
CA ARG A 307 12.52 -14.02 1.86
C ARG A 307 11.86 -15.25 2.48
N ARG A 308 11.08 -15.05 3.56
CA ARG A 308 10.35 -16.14 4.22
C ARG A 308 9.31 -16.78 3.29
N TYR A 309 8.53 -15.98 2.55
CA TYR A 309 7.56 -16.50 1.60
C TYR A 309 8.22 -17.23 0.44
N HIS A 310 9.30 -16.67 -0.10
CA HIS A 310 10.10 -17.33 -1.14
C HIS A 310 10.65 -18.68 -0.65
N GLN A 311 11.28 -18.70 0.53
CA GLN A 311 11.84 -19.92 1.11
C GLN A 311 10.75 -20.99 1.31
N ARG A 312 9.61 -20.61 1.88
CA ARG A 312 8.49 -21.53 2.10
C ARG A 312 7.92 -22.07 0.79
N GLY A 313 7.79 -21.22 -0.24
CA GLY A 313 7.36 -21.65 -1.57
C GLY A 313 8.34 -22.63 -2.21
N SER A 314 9.63 -22.37 -2.12
CA SER A 314 10.69 -23.26 -2.61
C SER A 314 10.70 -24.61 -1.88
N GLU A 315 10.54 -24.61 -0.55
CA GLU A 315 10.43 -25.83 0.25
C GLU A 315 9.19 -26.66 -0.12
N GLN A 316 8.04 -26.00 -0.29
CA GLN A 316 6.81 -26.66 -0.74
C GLN A 316 6.95 -27.26 -2.12
N LEU A 317 7.54 -26.53 -3.07
CA LEU A 317 7.80 -27.03 -4.42
C LEU A 317 8.75 -28.23 -4.40
N ALA A 318 9.84 -28.14 -3.65
CA ALA A 318 10.80 -29.24 -3.51
C ALA A 318 10.14 -30.49 -2.91
N ALA A 319 9.27 -30.32 -1.90
CA ALA A 319 8.51 -31.42 -1.32
C ALA A 319 7.54 -32.06 -2.33
N LEU A 320 6.80 -31.25 -3.09
CA LEU A 320 5.89 -31.73 -4.15
C LEU A 320 6.62 -32.47 -5.27
N VAL A 321 7.76 -31.95 -5.71
CA VAL A 321 8.61 -32.59 -6.72
C VAL A 321 9.14 -33.93 -6.22
N ARG A 322 9.48 -34.05 -4.93
CA ARG A 322 9.98 -35.31 -4.34
C ARG A 322 8.92 -36.42 -4.33
N VAL A 323 7.65 -36.07 -4.11
CA VAL A 323 6.54 -37.07 -4.12
C VAL A 323 5.97 -37.31 -5.51
N MET A 324 6.35 -36.50 -6.51
CA MET A 324 5.92 -36.71 -7.89
C MET A 324 6.45 -38.07 -8.39
N PRO A 325 5.57 -38.98 -8.84
CA PRO A 325 6.03 -40.26 -9.34
C PRO A 325 6.91 -40.07 -10.58
N ARG A 326 8.02 -40.81 -10.65
CA ARG A 326 8.90 -40.79 -11.83
C ARG A 326 8.12 -41.24 -13.07
N ARG A 327 8.54 -40.76 -14.24
CA ARG A 327 7.92 -41.12 -15.53
C ARG A 327 7.77 -42.64 -15.70
N ASP A 328 8.79 -43.40 -15.30
CA ASP A 328 8.76 -44.87 -15.38
C ASP A 328 7.74 -45.50 -14.43
N ALA A 329 7.52 -44.91 -13.24
CA ALA A 329 6.48 -45.39 -12.33
C ALA A 329 5.07 -45.08 -12.87
N LEU A 330 4.89 -43.94 -13.54
CA LEU A 330 3.62 -43.56 -14.15
C LEU A 330 3.30 -44.35 -15.42
N LEU A 331 4.31 -44.68 -16.23
CA LEU A 331 4.14 -45.27 -17.55
C LEU A 331 4.50 -46.76 -17.61
N GLY A 332 5.20 -47.28 -16.60
CA GLY A 332 5.62 -48.68 -16.52
C GLY A 332 4.46 -49.67 -16.66
N PRO A 333 3.37 -49.55 -15.88
CA PRO A 333 2.22 -50.43 -16.02
C PRO A 333 1.57 -50.39 -17.41
N GLN A 334 1.57 -49.24 -18.07
CA GLN A 334 0.99 -49.02 -19.39
C GLN A 334 1.88 -49.62 -20.48
N ARG A 335 3.21 -49.47 -20.35
CA ARG A 335 4.19 -50.16 -21.20
C ARG A 335 4.07 -51.68 -21.05
N GLN A 336 4.00 -52.18 -19.82
CA GLN A 336 3.80 -53.61 -19.57
C GLN A 336 2.49 -54.13 -20.20
N ARG A 337 1.38 -53.40 -20.05
CA ARG A 337 0.10 -53.77 -20.68
C ARG A 337 0.19 -53.80 -22.22
N LEU A 338 0.93 -52.87 -22.81
CA LEU A 338 1.18 -52.85 -24.24
C LEU A 338 2.03 -54.05 -24.68
N ASP A 339 3.09 -54.34 -23.95
CA ASP A 339 3.98 -55.48 -24.21
C ASP A 339 3.22 -56.81 -24.10
N ASP A 340 2.42 -56.98 -23.04
CA ASP A 340 1.56 -58.16 -22.84
C ASP A 340 0.50 -58.31 -23.94
N ALA A 341 -0.06 -57.19 -24.41
CA ALA A 341 -1.02 -57.20 -25.52
C ALA A 341 -0.34 -57.56 -26.85
N ALA A 342 0.85 -57.01 -27.11
CA ALA A 342 1.64 -57.31 -28.29
C ALA A 342 2.05 -58.78 -28.34
N ALA A 343 2.54 -59.34 -27.23
CA ALA A 343 2.91 -60.75 -27.14
C ALA A 343 1.70 -61.68 -27.36
N ARG A 344 0.55 -61.36 -26.76
CA ARG A 344 -0.70 -62.11 -26.97
C ARG A 344 -1.18 -62.04 -28.41
N LEU A 345 -1.06 -60.89 -29.06
CA LEU A 345 -1.44 -60.72 -30.46
C LEU A 345 -0.59 -61.60 -31.38
N SER A 346 0.74 -61.58 -31.21
CA SER A 346 1.65 -62.43 -32.00
C SER A 346 1.29 -63.91 -31.88
N LEU A 347 1.09 -64.40 -30.66
CA LEU A 347 0.70 -65.79 -30.42
C LEU A 347 -0.68 -66.13 -30.99
N ALA A 348 -1.64 -65.21 -30.89
CA ALA A 348 -2.97 -65.38 -31.46
C ALA A 348 -2.92 -65.46 -32.99
N LEU A 349 -2.10 -64.64 -33.64
CA LEU A 349 -1.89 -64.66 -35.09
C LEU A 349 -1.23 -65.97 -35.54
N GLU A 350 -0.17 -66.43 -34.86
CA GLU A 350 0.46 -67.72 -35.15
C GLU A 350 -0.53 -68.89 -35.01
N ARG A 351 -1.30 -68.93 -33.91
CA ARG A 351 -2.33 -69.95 -33.68
C ARG A 351 -3.42 -69.91 -34.74
N ARG A 352 -3.83 -68.70 -35.16
CA ARG A 352 -4.82 -68.52 -36.23
C ARG A 352 -4.32 -69.04 -37.56
N VAL A 353 -3.07 -68.73 -37.92
CA VAL A 353 -2.42 -69.24 -39.14
C VAL A 353 -2.26 -70.76 -39.09
N ALA A 354 -1.79 -71.32 -37.97
CA ALA A 354 -1.65 -72.77 -37.81
C ALA A 354 -3.00 -73.50 -37.90
N THR A 355 -4.06 -72.91 -37.34
CA THR A 355 -5.42 -73.47 -37.43
C THR A 355 -5.97 -73.36 -38.85
N ALA A 356 -5.76 -72.24 -39.53
CA ALA A 356 -6.13 -72.08 -40.93
C ALA A 356 -5.40 -73.09 -41.83
N ARG A 357 -4.10 -73.32 -41.63
CA ARG A 357 -3.33 -74.37 -42.32
C ARG A 357 -3.86 -75.77 -42.05
N ARG A 358 -4.10 -76.14 -40.79
CA ARG A 358 -4.70 -77.44 -40.45
C ARG A 358 -6.09 -77.64 -41.08
N ASN A 359 -6.90 -76.60 -41.11
CA ASN A 359 -8.21 -76.65 -41.77
C ASN A 359 -8.05 -76.83 -43.29
N LEU A 360 -7.13 -76.10 -43.92
CA LEU A 360 -6.80 -76.27 -45.33
C LEU A 360 -6.30 -77.69 -45.62
N ASP A 361 -5.35 -78.20 -44.83
CA ASP A 361 -4.80 -79.54 -44.97
C ASP A 361 -5.90 -80.60 -44.83
N ARG A 362 -6.74 -80.51 -43.79
CA ARG A 362 -7.87 -81.43 -43.58
C ARG A 362 -8.78 -81.53 -44.82
N HIS A 363 -9.13 -80.40 -45.43
CA HIS A 363 -10.00 -80.40 -46.62
C HIS A 363 -9.23 -80.76 -47.89
N GLY A 364 -7.94 -80.39 -48.00
CA GLY A 364 -7.07 -80.71 -49.12
C GLY A 364 -6.67 -82.18 -49.20
N HIS A 365 -6.59 -82.89 -48.06
CA HIS A 365 -6.30 -84.33 -48.02
C HIS A 365 -7.36 -85.18 -48.71
N ALA A 366 -8.63 -84.76 -48.69
CA ALA A 366 -9.71 -85.44 -49.39
C ALA A 366 -9.59 -85.36 -50.93
N LEU A 367 -8.77 -84.44 -51.44
CA LEU A 367 -8.62 -84.14 -52.87
C LEU A 367 -7.20 -84.43 -53.39
N ARG A 368 -6.44 -85.31 -52.74
CA ARG A 368 -5.09 -85.67 -53.22
C ARG A 368 -5.17 -86.43 -54.55
N PRO A 369 -4.40 -86.01 -55.58
CA PRO A 369 -4.35 -86.71 -56.87
C PRO A 369 -4.07 -88.20 -56.73
N ALA A 370 -3.20 -88.60 -55.80
CA ALA A 370 -2.86 -90.00 -55.56
C ALA A 370 -4.09 -90.87 -55.15
N MET A 371 -5.02 -90.34 -54.35
CA MET A 371 -6.23 -91.09 -53.98
C MET A 371 -7.18 -91.24 -55.17
N LEU A 372 -7.30 -90.20 -56.00
CA LEU A 372 -8.07 -90.25 -57.25
C LEU A 372 -7.45 -91.27 -58.22
N THR A 373 -6.12 -91.24 -58.39
CA THR A 373 -5.39 -92.18 -59.26
C THR A 373 -5.50 -93.63 -58.77
N GLN A 374 -5.41 -93.88 -57.47
CA GLN A 374 -5.56 -95.22 -56.90
C GLN A 374 -6.99 -95.77 -57.10
N ARG A 375 -8.01 -94.94 -56.89
CA ARG A 375 -9.41 -95.33 -57.12
C ARG A 375 -9.66 -95.62 -58.59
N LEU A 376 -9.10 -94.82 -59.50
CA LEU A 376 -9.16 -95.06 -60.94
C LEU A 376 -8.46 -96.37 -61.33
N ALA A 377 -7.28 -96.64 -60.77
CA ALA A 377 -6.52 -97.86 -61.04
C ALA A 377 -7.26 -99.12 -60.55
N GLN A 378 -7.88 -99.09 -59.37
CA GLN A 378 -8.70 -100.19 -58.87
C GLN A 378 -9.91 -100.45 -59.77
N ALA A 379 -10.61 -99.40 -60.22
CA ALA A 379 -11.73 -99.54 -61.13
C ALA A 379 -11.30 -100.16 -62.47
N ARG A 380 -10.13 -99.77 -63.01
CA ARG A 380 -9.56 -100.38 -64.22
C ARG A 380 -9.22 -101.86 -64.02
N ALA A 381 -8.58 -102.21 -62.91
CA ALA A 381 -8.23 -103.60 -62.61
C ALA A 381 -9.47 -104.51 -62.47
N GLN A 382 -10.54 -104.00 -61.84
CA GLN A 382 -11.81 -104.72 -61.75
C GLN A 382 -12.43 -104.94 -63.13
N PHE A 383 -12.43 -103.91 -63.99
CA PHE A 383 -12.93 -104.01 -65.36
C PHE A 383 -12.13 -105.01 -66.21
N GLU A 384 -10.81 -105.01 -66.11
CA GLU A 384 -9.97 -106.00 -66.81
C GLU A 384 -10.18 -107.43 -66.30
N GLY A 385 -10.47 -107.59 -65.01
CA GLY A 385 -10.79 -108.89 -64.42
C GLY A 385 -12.10 -109.47 -64.96
N THR A 386 -13.15 -108.65 -65.00
CA THR A 386 -14.45 -109.07 -65.56
C THR A 386 -14.37 -109.35 -67.06
N ALA A 387 -13.61 -108.55 -67.81
CA ALA A 387 -13.38 -108.79 -69.24
C ALA A 387 -12.70 -110.15 -69.52
N ARG A 388 -11.71 -110.53 -68.69
CA ARG A 388 -11.05 -111.85 -68.80
C ARG A 388 -11.99 -113.00 -68.49
N MET A 389 -12.85 -112.85 -67.48
CA MET A 389 -13.82 -113.88 -67.10
C MET A 389 -14.84 -114.10 -68.22
N LEU A 390 -15.28 -113.03 -68.90
CA LEU A 390 -16.17 -113.12 -70.06
C LEU A 390 -15.54 -113.96 -71.19
N ALA A 391 -14.25 -113.76 -71.48
CA ALA A 391 -13.54 -114.49 -72.54
C ALA A 391 -13.38 -116.00 -72.24
N GLN A 392 -13.33 -116.40 -70.96
CA GLN A 392 -13.18 -117.81 -70.58
C GLN A 392 -14.49 -118.62 -70.70
N VAL A 393 -15.64 -117.98 -70.56
CA VAL A 393 -16.96 -118.64 -70.60
C VAL A 393 -17.53 -118.66 -72.02
N ASP A 394 -16.81 -118.10 -73.00
CA ASP A 394 -17.20 -118.13 -74.41
C ASP A 394 -17.18 -119.58 -74.96
N PRO A 395 -18.35 -120.16 -75.30
CA PRO A 395 -18.45 -121.55 -75.77
C PRO A 395 -17.74 -121.80 -77.10
N ASP A 396 -17.56 -120.77 -77.92
CA ASP A 396 -16.99 -120.93 -79.26
C ASP A 396 -15.44 -121.01 -79.21
N ASN A 397 -14.81 -120.54 -78.13
CA ASN A 397 -13.38 -120.75 -77.88
C ASN A 397 -13.01 -122.24 -77.72
N LEU A 398 -13.96 -123.10 -77.34
CA LEU A 398 -13.74 -124.55 -77.28
C LEU A 398 -13.70 -125.20 -78.67
N LEU A 399 -14.41 -124.63 -79.66
CA LEU A 399 -14.40 -125.11 -81.05
C LEU A 399 -13.03 -124.94 -81.69
N GLN A 400 -12.31 -123.87 -81.36
CA GLN A 400 -10.94 -123.63 -81.83
C GLN A 400 -9.92 -124.63 -81.28
N LYS A 401 -10.23 -125.29 -80.15
CA LYS A 401 -9.38 -126.30 -79.52
C LYS A 401 -9.63 -127.72 -80.05
N GLY A 402 -10.38 -127.85 -81.14
CA GLY A 402 -10.66 -129.14 -81.81
C GLY A 402 -11.84 -129.93 -81.22
N TYR A 403 -12.59 -129.34 -80.29
CA TYR A 403 -13.82 -129.94 -79.79
C TYR A 403 -15.00 -129.59 -80.70
N VAL A 404 -16.00 -130.46 -80.69
CA VAL A 404 -17.16 -130.35 -81.58
C VAL A 404 -18.39 -130.14 -80.72
N ARG A 405 -19.15 -129.07 -80.98
CA ARG A 405 -20.44 -128.87 -80.31
C ARG A 405 -21.50 -129.69 -81.04
N VAL A 406 -22.01 -130.72 -80.36
CA VAL A 406 -23.05 -131.59 -80.92
C VAL A 406 -24.43 -130.98 -80.63
N THR A 407 -25.26 -130.83 -81.65
CA THR A 407 -26.65 -130.37 -81.52
C THR A 407 -27.60 -131.41 -82.12
N ALA A 408 -28.82 -131.52 -81.58
CA ALA A 408 -29.83 -132.40 -82.17
C ALA A 408 -30.39 -131.73 -83.44
N ARG A 409 -30.36 -132.44 -84.58
CA ARG A 409 -30.75 -131.84 -85.88
C ARG A 409 -32.19 -131.32 -85.91
N THR A 410 -33.09 -131.92 -85.14
CA THR A 410 -34.51 -131.56 -85.12
C THR A 410 -34.83 -130.37 -84.21
N SER A 411 -34.03 -130.09 -83.17
CA SER A 411 -34.34 -129.07 -82.16
C SER A 411 -33.26 -127.99 -81.98
N GLY A 412 -32.09 -128.15 -82.59
CA GLY A 412 -30.95 -127.23 -82.48
C GLY A 412 -30.32 -127.14 -81.08
N LYS A 413 -30.83 -127.88 -80.09
CA LYS A 413 -30.29 -127.89 -78.72
C LYS A 413 -28.97 -128.65 -78.66
N THR A 414 -28.00 -128.09 -77.94
CA THR A 414 -26.73 -128.75 -77.63
C THR A 414 -26.98 -130.02 -76.84
N VAL A 415 -26.49 -131.13 -77.37
CA VAL A 415 -26.61 -132.46 -76.78
C VAL A 415 -25.36 -132.72 -75.95
N THR A 416 -25.51 -132.87 -74.63
CA THR A 416 -24.39 -133.03 -73.70
C THR A 416 -24.24 -134.45 -73.19
N SER A 417 -25.19 -135.34 -73.47
CA SER A 417 -25.17 -136.73 -73.01
C SER A 417 -25.37 -137.75 -74.13
N ALA A 418 -24.73 -138.92 -73.99
CA ALA A 418 -24.85 -140.02 -74.96
C ALA A 418 -26.25 -140.65 -75.02
N ALA A 419 -27.08 -140.46 -73.98
CA ALA A 419 -28.46 -140.90 -73.97
C ALA A 419 -29.33 -140.02 -74.88
N GLU A 420 -29.19 -138.70 -74.76
CA GLU A 420 -29.87 -137.71 -75.62
C GLU A 420 -29.44 -137.83 -77.08
N ALA A 421 -28.14 -138.09 -77.31
CA ALA A 421 -27.59 -138.33 -78.64
C ALA A 421 -28.27 -139.50 -79.36
N ARG A 422 -28.55 -140.60 -78.62
CA ARG A 422 -29.25 -141.78 -79.15
C ARG A 422 -30.75 -141.54 -79.38
N ALA A 423 -31.40 -140.78 -78.49
CA ALA A 423 -32.82 -140.47 -78.61
C ALA A 423 -33.14 -139.55 -79.79
N ALA A 424 -32.22 -138.65 -80.15
CA ALA A 424 -32.39 -137.71 -81.26
C ALA A 424 -32.33 -138.38 -82.64
N GLY A 425 -31.71 -139.57 -82.77
CA GLY A 425 -31.62 -140.35 -84.00
C GLY A 425 -30.70 -139.77 -85.09
N ALA A 426 -30.66 -138.44 -85.25
CA ALA A 426 -29.77 -137.69 -86.13
C ALA A 426 -29.22 -136.43 -85.42
N LEU A 427 -27.91 -136.20 -85.55
CA LEU A 427 -27.14 -135.17 -84.87
C LEU A 427 -26.44 -134.26 -85.87
N GLN A 428 -26.22 -133.00 -85.49
CA GLN A 428 -25.35 -132.05 -86.18
C GLN A 428 -24.11 -131.79 -85.31
N LEU A 429 -22.96 -131.81 -85.94
CA LEU A 429 -21.65 -131.65 -85.33
C LEU A 429 -21.08 -130.32 -85.79
N HIS A 430 -21.03 -129.32 -84.91
CA HIS A 430 -20.43 -128.02 -85.19
C HIS A 430 -18.94 -128.05 -84.84
N PHE A 431 -18.11 -127.93 -85.87
CA PHE A 431 -16.66 -127.72 -85.77
C PHE A 431 -16.35 -126.23 -85.86
N GLY A 432 -15.10 -125.84 -85.55
CA GLY A 432 -14.65 -124.46 -85.70
C GLY A 432 -14.71 -123.94 -87.15
N ASP A 433 -14.76 -124.84 -88.14
CA ASP A 433 -14.71 -124.55 -89.57
C ASP A 433 -15.95 -124.99 -90.37
N GLY A 434 -16.89 -125.74 -89.77
CA GLY A 434 -18.10 -126.19 -90.49
C GLY A 434 -19.04 -127.08 -89.68
N VAL A 435 -20.18 -127.47 -90.27
CA VAL A 435 -21.18 -128.33 -89.62
C VAL A 435 -21.39 -129.62 -90.43
N LEU A 436 -21.37 -130.77 -89.75
CA LEU A 436 -21.52 -132.10 -90.35
C LEU A 436 -22.72 -132.86 -89.74
N GLU A 437 -23.43 -133.64 -90.54
CA GLU A 437 -24.58 -134.44 -90.08
C GLU A 437 -24.17 -135.89 -89.79
N ALA A 438 -24.62 -136.43 -88.65
CA ALA A 438 -24.33 -137.79 -88.20
C ALA A 438 -25.61 -138.54 -87.78
N LYS A 439 -25.66 -139.86 -87.97
CA LYS A 439 -26.81 -140.72 -87.63
C LYS A 439 -26.36 -141.86 -86.70
N VAL A 440 -27.20 -142.28 -85.75
CA VAL A 440 -26.82 -143.24 -84.69
C VAL A 440 -27.44 -144.63 -84.95
N GLU A 441 -26.63 -145.69 -85.11
CA GLU A 441 -27.09 -147.09 -85.32
C GLU A 441 -26.87 -147.99 -84.07
N ARG A 442 -27.67 -149.06 -83.90
CA ARG A 442 -27.59 -150.06 -82.80
C ARG A 442 -27.48 -151.49 -83.33
N THR A 443 -26.37 -152.21 -83.08
CA THR A 443 -26.36 -153.70 -83.05
C THR A 443 -25.25 -154.26 -82.13
N SER A 444 -25.57 -155.38 -81.47
CA SER A 444 -24.75 -156.26 -80.64
C SER A 444 -23.84 -157.22 -81.43
N GLY A 445 -22.63 -157.51 -80.93
CA GLY A 445 -21.95 -158.81 -81.10
C GLY A 445 -20.53 -158.85 -81.70
N ARG A 446 -19.54 -159.14 -80.83
CA ARG A 446 -18.39 -160.09 -80.91
C ARG A 446 -17.10 -159.51 -80.33
N ALA A 447 -16.57 -160.19 -79.32
CA ALA A 447 -15.27 -159.92 -78.72
C ALA A 447 -14.13 -160.32 -79.67
N TYR A 448 -13.06 -159.51 -79.70
CA TYR A 448 -11.77 -159.91 -80.24
C TYR A 448 -10.73 -159.88 -79.12
N VAL A 449 -10.02 -161.01 -79.00
CA VAL A 449 -8.95 -161.29 -78.05
C VAL A 449 -7.65 -160.59 -78.50
N SER A 450 -6.78 -160.39 -77.51
CA SER A 450 -5.52 -159.66 -77.47
C SER A 450 -4.52 -159.82 -78.63
N ARG A 451 -3.65 -158.82 -78.74
CA ARG A 451 -2.20 -159.05 -78.87
C ARG A 451 -1.44 -158.07 -77.96
N GLU A 452 -0.73 -158.64 -76.99
CA GLU A 452 0.57 -158.18 -76.49
C GLU A 452 1.49 -157.80 -77.67
N GLN A 453 2.48 -156.93 -77.59
CA GLN A 453 3.28 -156.24 -76.56
C GLN A 453 4.10 -155.17 -77.37
N PRO A 454 5.17 -154.48 -76.92
CA PRO A 454 5.95 -154.68 -75.68
C PRO A 454 6.31 -153.40 -74.92
N THR A 455 6.74 -153.66 -73.68
CA THR A 455 7.66 -152.84 -72.89
C THR A 455 8.89 -152.41 -73.67
N LEU A 456 9.29 -151.15 -73.47
CA LEU A 456 10.67 -150.76 -73.25
C LEU A 456 10.64 -149.52 -72.34
N LEU A 457 11.30 -149.65 -71.18
CA LEU A 457 11.87 -148.62 -70.31
C LEU A 457 11.13 -147.29 -70.10
#